data_AF-A0A6L8U1I3-F1
#
_entry.id   AF-A0A6L8U1I3-F1
#
_cell.length_a   1.000
_cell.length_b   1.000
_cell.length_c   1.000
_cell.angle_alpha   90.00
_cell.angle_beta   90.00
_cell.angle_gamma   90.00
#
_symmetry.space_group_name_H-M   'P 1'
#
loop_
_entity.id
_entity.type
_entity.pdbx_description
1 polymer ?
#
loop_
_entity_poly.entity_id
_entity_poly.type
_entity_poly.pdbx_seq_one_letter_code
_entity_poly.pdbx_strand_id
1 'polypeptide(L)'
;MMKKHIILITLLIFSGISGYSQDPFLTVAERSRFTSTANYEDVMTFVKHLDASPFVRVEHIAVSTEGRVVPLLVIGNPLPAGPEDLENDRRIVIYVQANIHADEVEGKEAVLMFARDLLAGKHPG
;
A
#
# COMPACT_ATOMS: atom_id res chain seq x y z
N MET A 1 -12.31 -53.02 -11.42
CA MET A 1 -10.92 -52.56 -11.65
C MET A 1 -10.78 -51.08 -12.04
N MET A 2 -11.78 -50.46 -12.69
CA MET A 2 -11.71 -49.06 -13.20
C MET A 2 -11.76 -47.95 -12.13
N LYS A 3 -12.30 -48.20 -10.92
CA LYS A 3 -12.42 -47.18 -9.87
C LYS A 3 -11.08 -46.75 -9.27
N LYS A 4 -10.08 -47.64 -9.27
CA LYS A 4 -8.73 -47.35 -8.72
C LYS A 4 -7.92 -46.40 -9.62
N HIS A 5 -8.19 -46.39 -10.93
CA HIS A 5 -7.49 -45.54 -11.89
C HIS A 5 -8.10 -44.13 -11.93
N ILE A 6 -9.42 -44.00 -11.72
CA ILE A 6 -10.09 -42.70 -11.61
C ILE A 6 -9.57 -41.92 -10.39
N ILE A 7 -9.42 -42.57 -9.23
CA ILE A 7 -8.88 -41.94 -8.02
C ILE A 7 -7.42 -41.46 -8.21
N LEU A 8 -6.61 -42.22 -8.95
CA LEU A 8 -5.21 -41.87 -9.22
C LEU A 8 -5.08 -40.65 -10.15
N ILE A 9 -6.00 -40.51 -11.12
CA ILE A 9 -6.04 -39.36 -12.04
C ILE A 9 -6.50 -38.08 -11.32
N THR A 10 -7.43 -38.17 -10.37
CA THR A 10 -7.88 -37.00 -9.58
C THR A 10 -6.79 -36.47 -8.63
N LEU A 11 -5.93 -37.35 -8.09
CA LEU A 11 -4.84 -36.96 -7.18
C LEU A 11 -3.69 -36.23 -7.91
N LEU A 12 -3.46 -36.57 -9.19
CA LEU A 12 -2.42 -35.95 -10.02
C LEU A 12 -2.75 -34.50 -10.43
N ILE A 13 -4.03 -34.15 -10.55
CA ILE A 13 -4.46 -32.79 -10.88
C ILE A 13 -4.26 -31.83 -9.69
N PHE A 14 -4.35 -32.33 -8.46
CA PHE A 14 -4.20 -31.49 -7.26
C PHE A 14 -2.74 -31.15 -6.91
N SER A 15 -1.77 -31.88 -7.47
CA SER A 15 -0.34 -31.68 -7.17
C SER A 15 0.31 -30.54 -7.97
N GLY A 16 -0.42 -29.92 -8.91
CA GLY A 16 0.10 -28.87 -9.80
C GLY A 16 -0.23 -27.43 -9.40
N ILE A 17 -1.02 -27.22 -8.35
CA ILE A 17 -1.34 -25.86 -7.88
C ILE A 17 -0.18 -25.39 -6.99
N SER A 18 0.90 -24.96 -7.62
CA SER A 18 1.82 -24.04 -6.96
C SER A 18 1.04 -22.75 -6.74
N GLY A 19 0.67 -22.48 -5.48
CA GLY A 19 0.11 -21.18 -5.12
C GLY A 19 1.15 -20.13 -5.48
N TYR A 20 0.87 -19.32 -6.49
CA TYR A 20 1.66 -18.13 -6.75
C TYR A 20 1.57 -17.26 -5.50
N SER A 21 2.65 -17.20 -4.71
CA SER A 21 2.80 -16.12 -3.76
C SER A 21 2.71 -14.84 -4.58
N GLN A 22 1.77 -13.96 -4.25
CA GLN A 22 1.78 -12.62 -4.81
C GLN A 22 3.15 -12.03 -4.48
N ASP A 23 3.85 -11.52 -5.49
CA ASP A 23 5.08 -10.78 -5.22
C ASP A 23 4.74 -9.68 -4.20
N PRO A 24 5.57 -9.50 -3.16
CA PRO A 24 5.31 -8.47 -2.17
C PRO A 24 5.17 -7.13 -2.87
N PHE A 25 4.15 -6.36 -2.51
CA PHE A 25 3.96 -5.02 -3.03
C PHE A 25 5.06 -4.11 -2.44
N LEU A 26 6.12 -3.87 -3.20
CA LEU A 26 7.33 -3.18 -2.76
C LEU A 26 7.45 -1.78 -3.37
N THR A 27 8.01 -0.83 -2.62
CA THR A 27 8.43 0.48 -3.16
C THR A 27 9.57 0.31 -4.17
N VAL A 28 9.88 1.35 -4.95
CA VAL A 28 11.05 1.34 -5.84
C VAL A 28 12.34 1.12 -5.05
N ALA A 29 12.45 1.73 -3.87
CA ALA A 29 13.58 1.51 -2.97
C ALA A 29 13.71 0.02 -2.60
N GLU A 30 12.66 -0.62 -2.09
CA GLU A 30 12.75 -2.03 -1.69
C GLU A 30 13.02 -2.95 -2.89
N ARG A 31 12.34 -2.75 -4.01
CA ARG A 31 12.52 -3.56 -5.24
C ARG A 31 13.94 -3.47 -5.80
N SER A 32 14.57 -2.30 -5.68
CA SER A 32 15.94 -2.07 -6.13
C SER A 32 17.00 -2.48 -5.10
N ARG A 33 16.61 -2.94 -3.90
CA ARG A 33 17.52 -3.13 -2.76
C ARG A 33 18.21 -1.82 -2.35
N PHE A 34 17.43 -0.74 -2.33
CA PHE A 34 17.80 0.60 -1.89
C PHE A 34 18.89 1.27 -2.74
N THR A 35 19.00 0.90 -4.02
CA THR A 35 19.92 1.55 -4.97
C THR A 35 19.23 2.62 -5.84
N SER A 36 17.92 2.78 -5.71
CA SER A 36 17.13 3.76 -6.47
C SER A 36 15.88 4.17 -5.68
N THR A 37 15.38 5.38 -5.94
CA THR A 37 14.16 5.93 -5.30
C THR A 37 13.08 6.21 -6.33
N ALA A 38 11.83 6.26 -5.89
CA ALA A 38 10.67 6.53 -6.73
C ALA A 38 10.71 7.96 -7.28
N ASN A 39 10.34 8.11 -8.56
CA ASN A 39 9.97 9.41 -9.12
C ASN A 39 8.49 9.72 -8.81
N TYR A 40 7.98 10.86 -9.31
CA TYR A 40 6.59 11.26 -9.09
C TYR A 40 5.56 10.22 -9.60
N GLU A 41 5.73 9.70 -10.81
CA GLU A 41 4.79 8.73 -11.40
C GLU A 41 4.82 7.39 -10.66
N ASP A 42 5.99 6.96 -10.19
CA ASP A 42 6.13 5.79 -9.32
C ASP A 42 5.33 5.96 -8.02
N VAL A 43 5.42 7.15 -7.40
CA VAL A 43 4.67 7.49 -6.17
C VAL A 43 3.16 7.46 -6.44
N MET A 44 2.70 8.13 -7.50
CA MET A 44 1.27 8.20 -7.82
C MET A 44 0.71 6.81 -8.15
N THR A 45 1.48 5.98 -8.87
CA THR A 45 1.10 4.60 -9.16
C THR A 45 1.02 3.76 -7.88
N PHE A 46 1.98 3.93 -6.97
CA PHE A 46 1.99 3.23 -5.68
C PHE A 46 0.81 3.63 -4.81
N VAL A 47 0.55 4.93 -4.66
CA VAL A 47 -0.59 5.48 -3.92
C VAL A 47 -1.91 4.99 -4.53
N LYS A 48 -2.02 4.94 -5.86
CA LYS A 48 -3.23 4.44 -6.51
C LYS A 48 -3.51 2.96 -6.24
N HIS A 49 -2.46 2.16 -6.05
CA HIS A 49 -2.64 0.76 -5.62
C HIS A 49 -3.13 0.67 -4.17
N LEU A 50 -2.64 1.54 -3.27
CA LEU A 50 -3.09 1.55 -1.87
C LEU A 50 -4.58 1.93 -1.74
N ASP A 51 -5.07 2.80 -2.61
CA ASP A 51 -6.48 3.26 -2.71
C ASP A 51 -7.50 2.10 -2.90
N ALA A 52 -7.04 0.89 -3.20
CA ALA A 52 -7.90 -0.31 -3.23
C ALA A 52 -8.30 -0.80 -1.82
N SER A 53 -7.62 -0.36 -0.75
CA SER A 53 -7.95 -0.73 0.62
C SER A 53 -9.15 0.07 1.15
N PRO A 54 -10.11 -0.55 1.86
CA PRO A 54 -11.22 0.17 2.47
C PRO A 54 -10.81 1.05 3.67
N PHE A 55 -9.56 0.96 4.10
CA PHE A 55 -9.02 1.70 5.25
C PHE A 55 -8.26 2.98 4.84
N VAL A 56 -8.22 3.32 3.55
CA VAL A 56 -7.60 4.54 3.05
C VAL A 56 -8.51 5.27 2.10
N ARG A 57 -8.40 6.60 2.09
CA ARG A 57 -8.90 7.47 1.03
C ARG A 57 -7.78 8.37 0.57
N VAL A 58 -7.58 8.44 -0.74
CA VAL A 58 -6.63 9.38 -1.35
C VAL A 58 -7.34 10.69 -1.67
N GLU A 59 -6.79 11.78 -1.16
CA GLU A 59 -7.20 13.16 -1.40
C GLU A 59 -6.04 13.98 -1.98
N HIS A 60 -6.29 15.24 -2.34
CA HIS A 60 -5.27 16.17 -2.81
C HIS A 60 -5.12 17.30 -1.80
N ILE A 61 -3.94 17.42 -1.18
CA ILE A 61 -3.67 18.52 -0.24
C ILE A 61 -3.24 19.81 -0.96
N ALA A 62 -2.63 19.68 -2.14
CA ALA A 62 -2.14 20.80 -2.92
C ALA A 62 -1.94 20.45 -4.40
N VAL A 63 -1.78 21.48 -5.21
CA VAL A 63 -1.19 21.41 -6.55
C VAL A 63 0.07 22.28 -6.53
N SER A 64 1.21 21.70 -6.93
CA SER A 64 2.49 22.39 -6.99
C SER A 64 2.49 23.50 -8.05
N THR A 65 3.49 24.38 -8.02
CA THR A 65 3.70 25.43 -9.01
C THR A 65 3.90 24.88 -10.44
N GLU A 66 4.39 23.65 -10.56
CA GLU A 66 4.56 22.94 -11.83
C GLU A 66 3.31 22.14 -12.24
N GLY A 67 2.19 22.30 -11.53
CA GLY A 67 0.91 21.66 -11.86
C GLY A 67 0.77 20.21 -11.40
N ARG A 68 1.72 19.67 -10.62
CA ARG A 68 1.63 18.31 -10.08
C ARG A 68 0.81 18.26 -8.80
N VAL A 69 -0.03 17.24 -8.67
CA VAL A 69 -0.84 16.98 -7.47
C VAL A 69 0.07 16.52 -6.33
N VAL A 70 -0.21 16.97 -5.11
CA VAL A 70 0.40 16.42 -3.89
C VAL A 70 -0.64 15.52 -3.21
N PRO A 71 -0.43 14.19 -3.18
CA PRO A 71 -1.40 13.27 -2.60
C PRO A 71 -1.42 13.36 -1.06
N LEU A 72 -2.60 13.24 -0.49
CA LEU A 72 -2.85 13.04 0.94
C LEU A 72 -3.53 11.67 1.12
N LEU A 73 -3.00 10.85 2.01
CA LEU A 73 -3.60 9.56 2.35
C LEU A 73 -4.24 9.70 3.74
N VAL A 74 -5.57 9.66 3.79
CA VAL A 74 -6.30 9.55 5.06
C VAL A 74 -6.46 8.07 5.36
N ILE A 75 -5.79 7.58 6.40
CA ILE A 75 -5.80 6.15 6.80
C ILE A 75 -6.49 6.01 8.15
N GLY A 76 -7.44 5.07 8.26
CA GLY A 76 -8.12 4.77 9.52
C GLY A 76 -8.95 3.50 9.46
N ASN A 77 -9.20 2.91 10.64
CA ASN A 77 -10.12 1.80 10.82
C ASN A 77 -11.01 2.05 12.06
N PRO A 78 -12.30 2.38 11.92
CA PRO A 78 -12.96 2.70 10.65
C PRO A 78 -12.36 3.95 9.99
N LEU A 79 -12.40 4.02 8.67
CA LEU A 79 -11.95 5.19 7.91
C LEU A 79 -12.90 6.37 8.19
N PRO A 80 -12.43 7.51 8.76
CA PRO A 80 -13.28 8.68 8.95
C PRO A 80 -13.77 9.23 7.61
N ALA A 81 -15.05 9.60 7.53
CA ALA A 81 -15.64 10.23 6.35
C ALA A 81 -15.16 11.67 6.18
N GLY A 82 -14.95 12.37 7.30
CA GLY A 82 -14.43 13.74 7.32
C GLY A 82 -13.87 14.13 8.70
N PRO A 83 -13.28 15.33 8.82
CA PRO A 83 -12.76 15.85 10.10
C PRO A 83 -13.82 15.91 11.22
N GLU A 84 -15.08 16.13 10.86
CA GLU A 84 -16.23 16.17 11.78
C GLU A 84 -16.42 14.87 12.56
N ASP A 85 -16.08 13.72 11.98
CA ASP A 85 -16.16 12.42 12.65
C ASP A 85 -15.15 12.31 13.81
N LEU A 86 -14.12 13.16 13.82
CA LEU A 86 -13.02 13.11 14.76
C LEU A 86 -13.21 14.02 15.98
N GLU A 87 -14.22 14.90 16.01
CA GLU A 87 -14.44 15.84 17.12
C GLU A 87 -14.63 15.15 18.48
N ASN A 88 -15.29 13.97 18.48
CA ASN A 88 -15.54 13.16 19.68
C ASN A 88 -14.90 11.77 19.60
N ASP A 89 -13.98 11.57 18.65
CA ASP A 89 -13.25 10.33 18.49
C ASP A 89 -12.13 10.24 19.54
N ARG A 90 -11.89 9.05 20.07
CA ARG A 90 -10.84 8.81 21.08
C ARG A 90 -9.45 8.61 20.45
N ARG A 91 -9.37 8.44 19.13
CA ARG A 91 -8.14 8.26 18.38
C ARG A 91 -7.37 9.58 18.30
N ILE A 92 -6.04 9.48 18.28
CA ILE A 92 -5.16 10.62 18.02
C ILE A 92 -4.99 10.75 16.51
N VAL A 93 -5.06 11.99 16.01
CA VAL A 93 -4.71 12.30 14.62
C VAL A 93 -3.21 12.54 14.52
N ILE A 94 -2.53 11.77 13.69
CA ILE A 94 -1.09 11.91 13.43
C ILE A 94 -0.90 12.34 11.98
N TYR A 95 -0.20 13.45 11.78
CA TYR A 95 0.22 13.90 10.46
C TYR A 95 1.67 13.51 10.21
N VAL A 96 1.92 12.83 9.08
CA VAL A 96 3.25 12.43 8.65
C VAL A 96 3.49 13.01 7.26
N GLN A 97 4.54 13.81 7.13
CA GLN A 97 4.98 14.39 5.87
C GLN A 97 6.48 14.13 5.70
N ALA A 98 6.89 13.83 4.48
CA ALA A 98 8.29 13.61 4.14
C ALA A 98 8.65 14.27 2.80
N ASN A 99 9.95 14.41 2.55
CA ASN A 99 10.54 14.91 1.31
C ASN A 99 10.08 16.33 0.94
N ILE A 100 10.04 17.24 1.94
CA ILE A 100 9.85 18.68 1.72
C ILE A 100 11.06 19.32 1.04
N HIS A 101 12.25 18.79 1.31
CA HIS A 101 13.48 19.08 0.58
C HIS A 101 13.64 18.04 -0.52
N ALA A 102 13.87 18.48 -1.75
CA ALA A 102 13.87 17.62 -2.93
C ALA A 102 15.01 16.58 -2.93
N ASP A 103 16.10 16.86 -2.23
CA ASP A 103 17.29 16.00 -2.11
C ASP A 103 17.21 14.96 -0.98
N GLU A 104 16.26 15.10 -0.04
CA GLU A 104 16.04 14.18 1.09
C GLU A 104 14.93 13.17 0.75
N VAL A 105 15.21 12.29 -0.22
CA VAL A 105 14.21 11.38 -0.83
C VAL A 105 13.86 10.17 0.03
N GLU A 106 14.70 9.79 0.98
CA GLU A 106 14.59 8.58 1.79
C GLU A 106 13.33 8.59 2.66
N GLY A 107 12.97 9.77 3.18
CA GLY A 107 11.76 9.93 3.99
C GLY A 107 10.48 9.58 3.22
N LYS A 108 10.41 9.95 1.93
CA LYS A 108 9.26 9.61 1.08
C LYS A 108 9.15 8.10 0.90
N GLU A 109 10.25 7.41 0.63
CA GLU A 109 10.25 5.94 0.51
C GLU A 109 9.80 5.28 1.82
N ALA A 110 10.30 5.76 2.96
CA ALA A 110 9.92 5.24 4.27
C ALA A 110 8.43 5.45 4.59
N VAL A 111 7.87 6.61 4.24
CA VAL A 111 6.43 6.89 4.45
C VAL A 111 5.55 6.02 3.53
N LEU A 112 5.98 5.74 2.30
CA LEU A 112 5.26 4.80 1.41
C LEU A 112 5.28 3.37 1.96
N MET A 113 6.44 2.91 2.47
CA MET A 113 6.56 1.62 3.15
C MET A 113 5.64 1.56 4.38
N PHE A 114 5.69 2.59 5.22
CA PHE A 114 4.86 2.70 6.42
C PHE A 114 3.36 2.65 6.09
N ALA A 115 2.90 3.44 5.10
CA ALA A 115 1.50 3.45 4.69
C ALA A 115 1.03 2.06 4.20
N ARG A 116 1.85 1.39 3.38
CA ARG A 116 1.57 0.02 2.94
C ARG A 116 1.46 -0.93 4.13
N ASP A 117 2.46 -0.93 5.02
CA ASP A 117 2.54 -1.90 6.11
C ASP A 117 1.43 -1.69 7.15
N LEU A 118 1.01 -0.43 7.37
CA LEU A 118 -0.17 -0.08 8.15
C LEU A 118 -1.46 -0.65 7.52
N LEU A 119 -1.65 -0.46 6.22
CA LEU A 119 -2.83 -0.97 5.50
C LEU A 119 -2.85 -2.50 5.36
N ALA A 120 -1.68 -3.14 5.35
CA ALA A 120 -1.53 -4.60 5.34
C ALA A 120 -1.71 -5.23 6.73
N GLY A 121 -1.91 -4.44 7.79
CA GLY A 121 -2.11 -4.93 9.15
C GLY A 121 -0.84 -5.53 9.78
N LYS A 122 0.35 -5.23 9.26
CA LYS A 122 1.62 -5.72 9.83
C LYS A 122 1.94 -5.10 11.20
N HIS A 123 1.33 -3.96 11.49
CA HIS A 123 1.43 -3.26 12.77
C HIS A 123 0.02 -3.13 13.37
N PRO A 124 -0.46 -4.14 14.12
CA PRO A 124 -1.70 -3.98 14.86
C PRO A 124 -1.53 -2.85 15.88
N GLY A 125 -2.39 -1.84 15.78
CA GLY A 125 -2.54 -0.80 16.79
C GLY A 125 -3.20 -1.31 18.06
#